data_AF-A0A5R9DWK4-F1
#
_entry.id   AF-A0A5R9DWK4-F1
#
_cell.length_a   1.000
_cell.length_b   1.000
_cell.length_c   1.000
_cell.angle_alpha   90.00
_cell.angle_beta   90.00
_cell.angle_gamma   90.00
#
_symmetry.space_group_name_H-M   'P 1'
#
loop_
_entity.id
_entity.type
_entity.pdbx_description
1 polymer ?
#
loop_
_entity_poly.entity_id
_entity_poly.type
_entity_poly.pdbx_seq_one_letter_code
_entity_poly.pdbx_strand_id
1 'polypeptide(L)'
;MPTLVLGLLASGTTPAEASPSGGEPTAVVSMGDSYISGEAGRWLGNSNTQTGSRSGTDRAYTATGYDPTLVYGSTYASGCDRSDSAEVHSSTGIGDVQINLACSGATTDNIFRSTNGGQSMKGETPQADQLARIASTNRVKLITLSIGGNDLGFADIIAICAADYMVWYSYCHDDQQKAVDSRMDAAMAGVSKSIKEIRAVMSTAGYSAEDYRIVLQSAPSPIPRSSENRYPQSGWTRVTYGGCPFWNKDADWARDTFTPQFSARVKAVAKAEQVQFLDLQDMLQGREVCSKTTRLATSGQGPSAETSEWARFLVSGVMQGTPQESFHPNYYAQRALGRCLTLIYAHPTGNYACRNTPGRDASGMYLTTVS
;
A
#
# COMPACT_ATOMS: atom_id res chain seq x y z
N MET A 1 -64.28 13.81 35.79
CA MET A 1 -63.58 12.51 35.66
C MET A 1 -62.85 12.51 34.33
N PRO A 2 -61.51 12.65 34.28
CA PRO A 2 -60.76 12.46 33.05
C PRO A 2 -60.27 11.01 32.97
N THR A 3 -60.51 10.39 31.82
CA THR A 3 -60.12 9.02 31.48
C THR A 3 -58.64 8.99 31.10
N LEU A 4 -57.82 8.26 31.85
CA LEU A 4 -56.40 8.07 31.59
C LEU A 4 -56.23 6.89 30.60
N VAL A 5 -55.73 7.15 29.40
CA VAL A 5 -55.39 6.11 28.42
C VAL A 5 -53.92 5.72 28.63
N LEU A 6 -53.69 4.50 29.10
CA LEU A 6 -52.36 3.93 29.28
C LEU A 6 -51.90 3.31 27.94
N GLY A 7 -50.94 3.94 27.27
CA GLY A 7 -50.30 3.39 26.08
C GLY A 7 -49.24 2.36 26.46
N LEU A 8 -49.44 1.09 26.06
CA LEU A 8 -48.41 0.06 26.11
C LEU A 8 -47.34 0.37 25.05
N LEU A 9 -46.12 0.69 25.51
CA LEU A 9 -44.93 0.70 24.66
C LEU A 9 -44.44 -0.73 24.50
N ALA A 10 -44.68 -1.31 23.32
CA ALA A 10 -44.06 -2.57 22.93
C ALA A 10 -42.59 -2.34 22.62
N SER A 11 -41.71 -2.80 23.50
CA SER A 11 -40.26 -2.85 23.27
C SER A 11 -39.96 -3.93 22.22
N GLY A 12 -39.89 -3.53 20.95
CA GLY A 12 -39.40 -4.39 19.88
C GLY A 12 -37.91 -4.64 20.05
N THR A 13 -37.54 -5.83 20.52
CA THR A 13 -36.17 -6.33 20.41
C THR A 13 -35.90 -6.67 18.95
N THR A 14 -35.10 -5.87 18.26
CA THR A 14 -34.51 -6.27 16.98
C THR A 14 -33.62 -7.49 17.23
N PRO A 15 -33.82 -8.61 16.51
CA PRO A 15 -32.91 -9.75 16.65
C PRO A 15 -31.50 -9.29 16.27
N ALA A 16 -30.55 -9.50 17.18
CA ALA A 16 -29.13 -9.40 16.86
C ALA A 16 -28.84 -10.43 15.76
N GLU A 17 -28.47 -9.95 14.58
CA GLU A 17 -28.03 -10.80 13.48
C GLU A 17 -26.81 -11.58 13.98
N ALA A 18 -26.96 -12.89 14.14
CA ALA A 18 -25.88 -13.75 14.60
C ALA A 18 -24.72 -13.65 13.62
N SER A 19 -23.48 -13.65 14.14
CA SER A 19 -22.27 -13.73 13.31
C SER A 19 -22.43 -14.85 12.26
N PRO A 20 -21.86 -14.69 11.04
CA PRO A 20 -21.98 -15.67 9.97
C PRO A 20 -21.76 -17.09 10.48
N SER A 21 -22.77 -17.93 10.26
CA SER A 21 -23.01 -19.19 10.91
C SER A 21 -22.08 -20.30 10.39
N GLY A 22 -20.79 -20.26 10.75
CA GLY A 22 -19.85 -21.38 10.72
C GLY A 22 -19.56 -22.07 9.38
N GLY A 23 -20.26 -21.73 8.29
CA GLY A 23 -20.18 -22.38 6.98
C GLY A 23 -19.76 -21.44 5.85
N GLU A 24 -19.73 -20.13 6.07
CA GLU A 24 -19.24 -19.16 5.11
C GLU A 24 -17.70 -19.21 5.03
N PRO A 25 -17.12 -19.00 3.83
CA PRO A 25 -15.68 -19.01 3.65
C PRO A 25 -15.03 -17.91 4.49
N THR A 26 -13.85 -18.21 5.03
CA THR A 26 -13.03 -17.21 5.68
C THR A 26 -12.43 -16.24 4.68
N ALA A 27 -12.40 -14.95 5.02
CA ALA A 27 -11.86 -13.92 4.14
C ALA A 27 -10.71 -13.16 4.78
N VAL A 28 -9.73 -12.80 3.95
CA VAL A 28 -8.72 -11.78 4.24
C VAL A 28 -8.93 -10.62 3.29
N VAL A 29 -9.03 -9.41 3.84
CA VAL A 29 -9.38 -8.20 3.08
C VAL A 29 -8.24 -7.19 3.16
N SER A 30 -7.75 -6.70 2.03
CA SER A 30 -6.89 -5.52 1.97
C SER A 30 -7.68 -4.28 1.62
N MET A 31 -7.43 -3.20 2.35
CA MET A 31 -8.06 -1.89 2.19
C MET A 31 -6.97 -0.82 2.21
N GLY A 32 -7.15 0.25 1.46
CA GLY A 32 -6.15 1.33 1.42
C GLY A 32 -5.91 1.96 0.07
N ASP A 33 -4.69 2.46 -0.09
CA ASP A 33 -4.20 3.20 -1.24
C ASP A 33 -3.51 2.31 -2.31
N SER A 34 -2.76 2.94 -3.21
CA SER A 34 -2.06 2.33 -4.34
C SER A 34 -0.97 1.32 -3.93
N TYR A 35 -0.33 1.48 -2.77
CA TYR A 35 0.75 0.58 -2.37
C TYR A 35 0.20 -0.83 -2.09
N ILE A 36 -0.86 -0.90 -1.28
CA ILE A 36 -1.51 -2.16 -0.92
C ILE A 36 -2.46 -2.66 -2.02
N SER A 37 -2.94 -1.78 -2.93
CA SER A 37 -3.71 -2.23 -4.10
C SER A 37 -2.86 -3.06 -5.07
N GLY A 38 -1.54 -2.92 -5.04
CA GLY A 38 -0.65 -3.58 -5.97
C GLY A 38 -0.32 -2.75 -7.21
N GLU A 39 -0.47 -1.42 -7.13
CA GLU A 39 -0.01 -0.53 -8.20
C GLU A 39 1.48 -0.79 -8.52
N ALA A 40 1.83 -0.73 -9.81
CA ALA A 40 3.11 -1.16 -10.37
C ALA A 40 3.42 -2.67 -10.27
N GLY A 41 2.50 -3.50 -9.77
CA GLY A 41 2.60 -4.98 -9.82
C GLY A 41 2.76 -5.54 -11.24
N ARG A 42 2.54 -4.71 -12.27
CA ARG A 42 2.84 -5.00 -13.68
C ARG A 42 4.34 -5.23 -13.97
N TRP A 43 5.22 -4.70 -13.13
CA TRP A 43 6.65 -4.60 -13.45
C TRP A 43 7.49 -5.64 -12.69
N LEU A 44 8.23 -6.46 -13.44
CA LEU A 44 9.30 -7.33 -12.95
C LEU A 44 10.62 -6.53 -12.97
N GLY A 45 10.84 -5.65 -12.00
CA GLY A 45 11.99 -4.76 -12.01
C GLY A 45 11.89 -3.62 -13.01
N ASN A 46 13.03 -3.01 -13.33
CA ASN A 46 13.12 -1.82 -14.20
C ASN A 46 14.05 -2.10 -15.38
N SER A 47 13.74 -1.54 -16.56
CA SER A 47 14.62 -1.54 -17.74
C SER A 47 14.56 -0.20 -18.46
N ASN A 48 15.67 0.17 -19.10
CA ASN A 48 15.72 1.30 -20.02
C ASN A 48 15.31 0.93 -21.46
N THR A 49 15.05 -0.35 -21.73
CA THR A 49 14.52 -0.80 -23.01
C THR A 49 13.05 -0.44 -23.13
N GLN A 50 12.71 0.42 -24.09
CA GLN A 50 11.36 0.97 -24.24
C GLN A 50 10.46 0.17 -25.20
N THR A 51 10.99 -0.89 -25.80
CA THR A 51 10.34 -1.70 -26.84
C THR A 51 10.17 -3.15 -26.41
N GLY A 52 9.28 -3.87 -27.12
CA GLY A 52 9.02 -5.29 -26.87
C GLY A 52 8.57 -5.55 -25.43
N SER A 53 9.09 -6.63 -24.82
CA SER A 53 8.83 -6.96 -23.41
C SER A 53 9.54 -6.06 -22.40
N ARG A 54 10.24 -5.02 -22.87
CA ARG A 54 11.08 -4.13 -22.05
C ARG A 54 12.14 -4.91 -21.28
N SER A 55 12.91 -5.73 -22.01
CA SER A 55 13.86 -6.70 -21.44
C SER A 55 13.20 -7.71 -20.48
N GLY A 56 11.92 -8.04 -20.71
CA GLY A 56 11.16 -8.98 -19.88
C GLY A 56 10.55 -8.37 -18.61
N THR A 57 10.66 -7.06 -18.40
CA THR A 57 10.13 -6.43 -17.17
C THR A 57 8.64 -6.19 -17.22
N ASP A 58 8.02 -6.13 -18.40
CA ASP A 58 6.60 -5.80 -18.50
C ASP A 58 5.69 -7.03 -18.62
N ARG A 59 4.96 -7.33 -17.54
CA ARG A 59 3.99 -8.45 -17.49
C ARG A 59 2.77 -8.25 -18.38
N ALA A 60 2.52 -7.03 -18.85
CA ALA A 60 1.42 -6.73 -19.77
C ALA A 60 1.78 -6.94 -21.24
N TYR A 61 3.02 -7.28 -21.59
CA TYR A 61 3.43 -7.43 -22.99
C TYR A 61 2.82 -8.67 -23.65
N THR A 62 2.16 -8.50 -24.80
CA THR A 62 1.43 -9.58 -25.53
C THR A 62 2.09 -9.97 -26.86
N ALA A 63 3.37 -9.66 -27.06
CA ALA A 63 4.08 -9.69 -28.35
C ALA A 63 3.60 -8.65 -29.37
N THR A 64 2.30 -8.39 -29.46
CA THR A 64 1.68 -7.43 -30.39
C THR A 64 1.38 -6.07 -29.77
N GLY A 65 1.42 -5.95 -28.45
CA GLY A 65 1.18 -4.71 -27.74
C GLY A 65 1.31 -4.88 -26.23
N TYR A 66 0.53 -4.09 -25.49
CA TYR A 66 0.47 -4.15 -24.04
C TYR A 66 -0.99 -4.22 -23.58
N ASP A 67 -1.30 -5.19 -22.74
CA ASP A 67 -2.60 -5.38 -22.11
C ASP A 67 -2.47 -5.39 -20.58
N PRO A 68 -2.61 -4.23 -19.93
CA PRO A 68 -2.54 -4.12 -18.47
C PRO A 68 -3.65 -4.87 -17.74
N THR A 69 -4.74 -5.26 -18.43
CA THR A 69 -5.81 -6.04 -17.82
C THR A 69 -5.35 -7.46 -17.44
N LEU A 70 -4.25 -7.95 -18.03
CA LEU A 70 -3.59 -9.19 -17.61
C LEU A 70 -3.03 -9.12 -16.18
N VAL A 71 -2.81 -7.91 -15.66
CA VAL A 71 -2.25 -7.67 -14.32
C VAL A 71 -3.31 -7.12 -13.38
N TYR A 72 -4.04 -6.09 -13.83
CA TYR A 72 -4.98 -5.34 -12.99
C TYR A 72 -6.44 -5.79 -13.17
N GLY A 73 -6.70 -6.73 -14.09
CA GLY A 73 -8.04 -7.20 -14.42
C GLY A 73 -8.94 -6.07 -14.92
N SER A 74 -10.23 -6.17 -14.60
CA SER A 74 -11.24 -5.18 -14.96
C SER A 74 -11.04 -3.82 -14.27
N THR A 75 -10.28 -3.79 -13.17
CA THR A 75 -10.10 -2.58 -12.36
C THR A 75 -9.16 -1.55 -13.01
N TYR A 76 -8.38 -1.97 -14.00
CA TYR A 76 -7.59 -1.06 -14.83
C TYR A 76 -8.46 0.02 -15.49
N ALA A 77 -9.70 -0.32 -15.89
CA ALA A 77 -10.60 0.62 -16.57
C ALA A 77 -11.04 1.78 -15.68
N SER A 78 -11.19 1.56 -14.37
CA SER A 78 -11.49 2.64 -13.40
C SER A 78 -10.22 3.34 -12.92
N GLY A 79 -9.05 2.73 -13.13
CA GLY A 79 -7.76 3.18 -12.62
C GLY A 79 -7.57 2.87 -11.13
N CYS A 80 -8.43 2.05 -10.51
CA CYS A 80 -8.09 1.44 -9.22
C CYS A 80 -7.18 0.25 -9.52
N ASP A 81 -5.87 0.48 -9.64
CA ASP A 81 -4.95 -0.56 -10.12
C ASP A 81 -4.79 -1.66 -9.05
N ARG A 82 -5.62 -2.72 -9.16
CA ARG A 82 -5.59 -3.88 -8.27
C ARG A 82 -4.84 -5.03 -8.92
N SER A 83 -3.56 -5.17 -8.62
CA SER A 83 -2.75 -6.22 -9.24
C SER A 83 -3.11 -7.61 -8.71
N ASP A 84 -3.08 -8.60 -9.60
CA ASP A 84 -3.07 -10.03 -9.29
C ASP A 84 -1.93 -10.47 -8.35
N SER A 85 -0.90 -9.63 -8.19
CA SER A 85 0.24 -9.86 -7.31
C SER A 85 0.16 -9.12 -5.99
N ALA A 86 -0.85 -8.25 -5.79
CA ALA A 86 -1.04 -7.46 -4.58
C ALA A 86 -0.88 -8.31 -3.32
N GLU A 87 -0.42 -7.71 -2.22
CA GLU A 87 -0.10 -8.39 -0.96
C GLU A 87 -1.11 -9.49 -0.59
N VAL A 88 -2.41 -9.18 -0.63
CA VAL A 88 -3.45 -10.13 -0.25
C VAL A 88 -3.47 -11.36 -1.15
N HIS A 89 -3.27 -11.21 -2.46
CA HIS A 89 -3.31 -12.30 -3.44
C HIS A 89 -1.99 -13.09 -3.52
N SER A 90 -0.86 -12.48 -3.13
CA SER A 90 0.44 -13.16 -3.10
C SER A 90 0.76 -13.82 -1.76
N SER A 91 -0.02 -13.53 -0.71
CA SER A 91 0.02 -14.25 0.55
C SER A 91 -0.43 -15.72 0.42
N THR A 92 0.03 -16.59 1.32
CA THR A 92 -0.21 -18.03 1.22
C THR A 92 -0.69 -18.61 2.54
N GLY A 93 -1.67 -19.52 2.50
CA GLY A 93 -2.16 -20.21 3.69
C GLY A 93 -2.97 -19.31 4.64
N ILE A 94 -3.58 -18.24 4.13
CA ILE A 94 -4.42 -17.33 4.90
C ILE A 94 -5.80 -17.21 4.24
N GLY A 95 -6.86 -17.44 5.02
CA GLY A 95 -8.25 -17.39 4.54
C GLY A 95 -8.59 -18.38 3.41
N ASP A 96 -9.88 -18.57 3.16
CA ASP A 96 -10.37 -19.30 1.98
C ASP A 96 -10.47 -18.36 0.76
N VAL A 97 -10.70 -17.07 1.00
CA VAL A 97 -10.85 -16.02 -0.02
C VAL A 97 -9.98 -14.81 0.31
N GLN A 98 -9.27 -14.30 -0.69
CA GLN A 98 -8.45 -13.09 -0.59
C GLN A 98 -9.10 -11.97 -1.41
N ILE A 99 -9.37 -10.82 -0.77
CA ILE A 99 -10.14 -9.72 -1.37
C ILE A 99 -9.34 -8.43 -1.28
N ASN A 100 -9.25 -7.72 -2.40
CA ASN A 100 -8.59 -6.42 -2.48
C ASN A 100 -9.63 -5.32 -2.75
N LEU A 101 -9.88 -4.48 -1.75
CA LEU A 101 -10.74 -3.29 -1.85
C LEU A 101 -9.94 -2.01 -2.11
N ALA A 102 -8.63 -2.05 -1.91
CA ALA A 102 -7.77 -0.88 -2.02
C ALA A 102 -7.82 -0.28 -3.43
N CYS A 103 -7.60 1.02 -3.54
CA CYS A 103 -7.67 1.72 -4.82
C CYS A 103 -6.59 2.79 -4.91
N SER A 104 -5.95 2.86 -6.06
CA SER A 104 -4.93 3.83 -6.36
C SER A 104 -5.38 5.27 -6.15
N GLY A 105 -4.57 6.03 -5.41
CA GLY A 105 -4.85 7.43 -5.07
C GLY A 105 -5.87 7.64 -3.95
N ALA A 106 -6.36 6.57 -3.30
CA ALA A 106 -7.28 6.71 -2.18
C ALA A 106 -6.65 7.50 -1.03
N THR A 107 -7.41 8.40 -0.43
CA THR A 107 -7.13 9.04 0.85
C THR A 107 -7.97 8.42 1.97
N THR A 108 -7.76 8.86 3.21
CA THR A 108 -8.55 8.36 4.35
C THR A 108 -10.06 8.59 4.19
N ASP A 109 -10.51 9.61 3.43
CA ASP A 109 -11.93 9.84 3.14
C ASP A 109 -12.56 8.75 2.28
N ASN A 110 -11.78 8.04 1.46
CA ASN A 110 -12.27 6.89 0.68
C ASN A 110 -12.37 5.60 1.53
N ILE A 111 -11.74 5.65 2.71
CA ILE A 111 -12.01 4.94 3.95
C ILE A 111 -13.47 4.72 4.32
N PHE A 112 -14.03 5.82 4.82
CA PHE A 112 -15.14 5.87 5.75
C PHE A 112 -16.43 5.37 5.11
N ARG A 113 -17.41 4.98 5.91
CA ARG A 113 -18.74 4.71 5.36
C ARG A 113 -19.31 5.98 4.76
N SER A 114 -20.04 5.88 3.66
CA SER A 114 -20.71 7.04 3.05
C SER A 114 -21.62 7.78 4.04
N THR A 115 -22.27 7.03 4.94
CA THR A 115 -23.12 7.57 6.02
C THR A 115 -22.36 8.35 7.09
N ASN A 116 -21.02 8.30 7.10
CA ASN A 116 -20.17 9.05 8.02
C ASN A 116 -19.07 9.87 7.30
N GLY A 117 -19.44 10.44 6.15
CA GLY A 117 -18.62 11.37 5.38
C GLY A 117 -17.65 10.72 4.39
N GLY A 118 -17.73 9.41 4.19
CA GLY A 118 -16.93 8.70 3.20
C GLY A 118 -17.23 9.13 1.76
N GLN A 119 -16.21 9.18 0.93
CA GLN A 119 -16.30 9.64 -0.46
C GLN A 119 -16.04 8.49 -1.44
N SER A 120 -16.94 8.35 -2.41
CA SER A 120 -16.74 7.44 -3.55
C SER A 120 -15.51 7.86 -4.36
N MET A 121 -14.85 6.89 -4.97
CA MET A 121 -13.68 7.13 -5.82
C MET A 121 -13.76 6.28 -7.07
N LYS A 122 -13.45 6.87 -8.24
CA LYS A 122 -13.31 6.13 -9.51
C LYS A 122 -14.52 5.24 -9.85
N GLY A 123 -15.73 5.70 -9.50
CA GLY A 123 -16.97 4.98 -9.75
C GLY A 123 -17.32 3.91 -8.71
N GLU A 124 -16.51 3.74 -7.66
CA GLU A 124 -16.75 2.78 -6.58
C GLU A 124 -17.19 3.48 -5.28
N THR A 125 -18.05 2.81 -4.51
CA THR A 125 -18.45 3.27 -3.17
C THR A 125 -17.24 3.26 -2.22
N PRO A 126 -17.26 4.03 -1.11
CA PRO A 126 -16.20 3.98 -0.12
C PRO A 126 -15.87 2.56 0.34
N GLN A 127 -14.60 2.30 0.65
CA GLN A 127 -14.12 0.94 0.90
C GLN A 127 -14.80 0.28 2.11
N ALA A 128 -15.16 1.05 3.15
CA ALA A 128 -15.95 0.53 4.28
C ALA A 128 -17.35 0.04 3.86
N ASP A 129 -18.00 0.70 2.90
CA ASP A 129 -19.31 0.25 2.39
C ASP A 129 -19.16 -1.02 1.53
N GLN A 130 -18.02 -1.19 0.86
CA GLN A 130 -17.68 -2.43 0.17
C GLN A 130 -17.42 -3.57 1.17
N LEU A 131 -16.68 -3.29 2.24
CA LEU A 131 -16.42 -4.22 3.33
C LEU A 131 -17.71 -4.73 3.97
N ALA A 132 -18.72 -3.88 4.13
CA ALA A 132 -20.02 -4.29 4.69
C ALA A 132 -20.66 -5.44 3.89
N ARG A 133 -20.59 -5.39 2.55
CA ARG A 133 -21.10 -6.45 1.66
C ARG A 133 -20.29 -7.74 1.75
N ILE A 134 -18.99 -7.62 1.98
CA ILE A 134 -18.11 -8.78 2.16
C ILE A 134 -18.38 -9.43 3.52
N ALA A 135 -18.48 -8.62 4.58
CA ALA A 135 -18.70 -9.09 5.94
C ALA A 135 -20.04 -9.83 6.08
N SER A 136 -21.07 -9.46 5.31
CA SER A 136 -22.38 -10.13 5.33
C SER A 136 -22.41 -11.50 4.65
N THR A 137 -21.35 -11.91 3.95
CA THR A 137 -21.30 -13.17 3.15
C THR A 137 -20.05 -14.00 3.38
N ASN A 138 -19.14 -13.54 4.23
CA ASN A 138 -17.87 -14.21 4.53
C ASN A 138 -17.67 -14.22 6.05
N ARG A 139 -16.65 -14.94 6.51
CA ARG A 139 -16.08 -14.80 7.86
C ARG A 139 -14.75 -14.08 7.77
N VAL A 140 -14.76 -12.76 7.80
CA VAL A 140 -13.54 -11.95 7.75
C VAL A 140 -12.66 -12.26 8.97
N LYS A 141 -11.41 -12.66 8.73
CA LYS A 141 -10.42 -12.99 9.78
C LYS A 141 -9.31 -11.97 9.91
N LEU A 142 -9.02 -11.26 8.83
CA LEU A 142 -7.97 -10.25 8.80
C LEU A 142 -8.36 -9.14 7.85
N ILE A 143 -8.18 -7.91 8.31
CA ILE A 143 -8.26 -6.70 7.52
C ILE A 143 -6.89 -6.03 7.58
N THR A 144 -6.23 -5.90 6.44
CA THR A 144 -4.98 -5.15 6.33
C THR A 144 -5.29 -3.76 5.79
N LEU A 145 -4.75 -2.73 6.45
CA LEU A 145 -4.95 -1.33 6.09
C LEU A 145 -3.60 -0.64 5.86
N SER A 146 -3.44 -0.03 4.67
CA SER A 146 -2.35 0.92 4.36
C SER A 146 -2.96 2.17 3.75
N ILE A 147 -2.94 3.29 4.48
CA ILE A 147 -3.56 4.54 4.04
C ILE A 147 -2.87 5.74 4.74
N GLY A 148 -3.08 6.94 4.21
CA GLY A 148 -2.55 8.19 4.78
C GLY A 148 -1.38 8.80 3.99
N GLY A 149 -0.73 8.03 3.11
CA GLY A 149 0.35 8.57 2.27
C GLY A 149 -0.14 9.64 1.30
N ASN A 150 -1.31 9.41 0.68
CA ASN A 150 -1.93 10.39 -0.22
C ASN A 150 -2.45 11.63 0.54
N ASP A 151 -2.93 11.48 1.78
CA ASP A 151 -3.34 12.59 2.65
C ASP A 151 -2.17 13.53 2.98
N LEU A 152 -0.93 13.01 3.00
CA LEU A 152 0.29 13.83 3.14
C LEU A 152 0.72 14.51 1.83
N GLY A 153 0.19 14.07 0.68
CA GLY A 153 0.60 14.53 -0.65
C GLY A 153 1.89 13.88 -1.14
N PHE A 154 2.11 12.59 -0.86
CA PHE A 154 3.35 11.89 -1.23
C PHE A 154 3.68 11.96 -2.74
N ALA A 155 2.66 11.87 -3.61
CA ALA A 155 2.84 12.02 -5.06
C ALA A 155 3.39 13.42 -5.43
N ASP A 156 2.88 14.48 -4.78
CA ASP A 156 3.35 15.84 -4.99
C ASP A 156 4.78 16.03 -4.48
N ILE A 157 5.10 15.46 -3.31
CA ILE A 157 6.47 15.48 -2.75
C ILE A 157 7.45 14.87 -3.76
N ILE A 158 7.14 13.69 -4.29
CA ILE A 158 7.98 13.04 -5.33
C ILE A 158 8.13 13.95 -6.55
N ALA A 159 7.01 14.48 -7.07
CA ALA A 159 7.02 15.31 -8.26
C ALA A 159 7.84 16.59 -8.08
N ILE A 160 7.69 17.25 -6.93
CA ILE A 160 8.44 18.47 -6.59
C ILE A 160 9.92 18.15 -6.46
N CYS A 161 10.30 17.13 -5.68
CA CYS A 161 11.71 16.78 -5.52
C CYS A 161 12.38 16.35 -6.84
N ALA A 162 11.66 15.64 -7.71
CA ALA A 162 12.14 15.30 -9.04
C ALA A 162 12.30 16.54 -9.94
N ALA A 163 11.35 17.48 -9.90
CA ALA A 163 11.43 18.74 -10.64
C ALA A 163 12.58 19.62 -10.13
N ASP A 164 12.79 19.70 -8.82
CA ASP A 164 13.88 20.41 -8.17
C ASP A 164 15.25 19.85 -8.58
N TYR A 165 15.36 18.53 -8.77
CA TYR A 165 16.55 17.93 -9.36
C TYR A 165 16.74 18.29 -10.84
N MET A 166 15.68 18.15 -11.65
CA MET A 166 15.78 18.19 -13.11
C MET A 166 15.77 19.60 -13.71
N VAL A 167 15.09 20.54 -13.06
CA VAL A 167 14.78 21.86 -13.63
C VAL A 167 15.43 22.97 -12.81
N TRP A 168 15.27 22.92 -11.49
CA TRP A 168 15.62 24.05 -10.61
C TRP A 168 17.01 23.94 -10.00
N TYR A 169 17.60 22.73 -10.00
CA TYR A 169 18.87 22.42 -9.38
C TYR A 169 18.92 22.83 -7.89
N SER A 170 17.81 22.63 -7.18
CA SER A 170 17.60 22.93 -5.76
C SER A 170 17.27 21.68 -4.97
N TYR A 171 17.37 21.76 -3.64
CA TYR A 171 16.91 20.71 -2.73
C TYR A 171 15.46 20.96 -2.34
N CYS A 172 14.66 19.90 -2.20
CA CYS A 172 13.26 20.01 -1.80
C CYS A 172 13.04 19.77 -0.30
N HIS A 173 13.97 19.09 0.38
CA HIS A 173 13.69 18.42 1.65
C HIS A 173 13.19 19.33 2.78
N ASP A 174 13.66 20.57 2.85
CA ASP A 174 13.34 21.52 3.92
C ASP A 174 11.93 22.09 3.79
N ASP A 175 11.51 22.42 2.57
CA ASP A 175 10.14 22.86 2.30
C ASP A 175 9.15 21.70 2.35
N GLN A 176 9.54 20.52 1.86
CA GLN A 176 8.68 19.33 1.95
C GLN A 176 8.51 18.85 3.40
N GLN A 177 9.53 18.96 4.27
CA GLN A 177 9.38 18.63 5.69
C GLN A 177 8.31 19.51 6.35
N LYS A 178 8.31 20.82 6.11
CA LYS A 178 7.30 21.74 6.66
C LYS A 178 5.89 21.37 6.16
N ALA A 179 5.77 21.03 4.88
CA ALA A 179 4.50 20.61 4.28
C ALA A 179 3.98 19.31 4.91
N VAL A 180 4.84 18.30 5.07
CA VAL A 180 4.51 17.04 5.74
C VAL A 180 4.07 17.29 7.18
N ASP A 181 4.85 18.04 7.94
CA ASP A 181 4.54 18.33 9.34
C ASP A 181 3.19 19.02 9.51
N SER A 182 2.86 19.94 8.60
CA SER A 182 1.57 20.64 8.64
C SER A 182 0.35 19.75 8.37
N ARG A 183 0.54 18.62 7.69
CA ARG A 183 -0.52 17.67 7.30
C ARG A 183 -0.57 16.42 8.18
N MET A 184 0.52 16.12 8.88
CA MET A 184 0.71 14.87 9.62
C MET A 184 -0.41 14.59 10.63
N ASP A 185 -0.79 15.57 11.44
CA ASP A 185 -1.80 15.37 12.46
C ASP A 185 -3.18 15.07 11.85
N ALA A 186 -3.56 15.78 10.79
CA ALA A 186 -4.83 15.57 10.09
C ALA A 186 -4.87 14.21 9.38
N ALA A 187 -3.79 13.83 8.69
CA ALA A 187 -3.68 12.52 8.04
C ALA A 187 -3.83 11.38 9.06
N MET A 188 -3.15 11.46 10.20
CA MET A 188 -3.23 10.43 11.25
C MET A 188 -4.59 10.38 11.95
N ALA A 189 -5.28 11.52 12.09
CA ALA A 189 -6.67 11.54 12.54
C ALA A 189 -7.59 10.82 11.54
N GLY A 190 -7.34 10.99 10.24
CA GLY A 190 -7.98 10.24 9.16
C GLY A 190 -7.77 8.73 9.30
N VAL A 191 -6.51 8.28 9.48
CA VAL A 191 -6.17 6.86 9.67
C VAL A 191 -6.89 6.28 10.90
N SER A 192 -6.89 6.99 12.03
CA SER A 192 -7.64 6.60 13.24
C SER A 192 -9.14 6.47 12.96
N LYS A 193 -9.73 7.43 12.23
CA LYS A 193 -11.14 7.36 11.83
C LYS A 193 -11.39 6.16 10.89
N SER A 194 -10.48 5.83 9.98
CA SER A 194 -10.62 4.67 9.09
C SER A 194 -10.76 3.36 9.87
N ILE A 195 -9.94 3.18 10.92
CA ILE A 195 -10.01 2.00 11.81
C ILE A 195 -11.35 1.96 12.56
N LYS A 196 -11.83 3.10 13.06
CA LYS A 196 -13.13 3.19 13.75
C LYS A 196 -14.30 2.86 12.81
N GLU A 197 -14.22 3.31 11.56
CA GLU A 197 -15.24 3.03 10.55
C GLU A 197 -15.26 1.56 10.14
N ILE A 198 -14.09 0.94 9.97
CA ILE A 198 -13.97 -0.51 9.76
C ILE A 198 -14.61 -1.26 10.93
N ARG A 199 -14.28 -0.91 12.17
CA ARG A 199 -14.88 -1.55 13.36
C ARG A 199 -16.40 -1.42 13.40
N ALA A 200 -16.92 -0.25 13.04
CA ALA A 200 -18.35 -0.02 13.03
C ALA A 200 -19.06 -0.84 11.94
N VAL A 201 -18.46 -0.98 10.75
CA VAL A 201 -18.93 -1.92 9.70
C VAL A 201 -18.99 -3.34 10.24
N MET A 202 -17.89 -3.83 10.80
CA MET A 202 -17.78 -5.20 11.30
C MET A 202 -18.78 -5.47 12.42
N SER A 203 -18.94 -4.53 13.36
CA SER A 203 -19.92 -4.64 14.44
C SER A 203 -21.36 -4.64 13.93
N THR A 204 -21.69 -3.80 12.94
CA THR A 204 -23.02 -3.81 12.30
C THR A 204 -23.28 -5.13 11.56
N ALA A 205 -22.24 -5.74 10.99
CA ALA A 205 -22.32 -7.07 10.36
C ALA A 205 -22.29 -8.25 11.35
N GLY A 206 -22.43 -7.99 12.66
CA GLY A 206 -22.51 -9.03 13.69
C GLY A 206 -21.18 -9.61 14.15
N TYR A 207 -20.04 -9.00 13.82
CA TYR A 207 -18.73 -9.44 14.31
C TYR A 207 -18.40 -8.85 15.67
N SER A 208 -17.89 -9.68 16.56
CA SER A 208 -17.17 -9.23 17.75
C SER A 208 -15.73 -8.80 17.40
N ALA A 209 -15.08 -8.07 18.30
CA ALA A 209 -13.69 -7.67 18.12
C ALA A 209 -12.69 -8.85 18.14
N GLU A 210 -13.11 -10.03 18.59
CA GLU A 210 -12.29 -11.24 18.62
C GLU A 210 -12.39 -12.06 17.32
N ASP A 211 -13.39 -11.77 16.47
CA ASP A 211 -13.64 -12.54 15.24
C ASP A 211 -12.64 -12.25 14.12
N TYR A 212 -12.05 -11.06 14.14
CA TYR A 212 -11.14 -10.53 13.13
C TYR A 212 -10.03 -9.69 13.76
N ARG A 213 -8.92 -9.53 13.02
CA ARG A 213 -7.85 -8.60 13.37
C ARG A 213 -7.73 -7.49 12.32
N ILE A 214 -7.25 -6.33 12.77
CA ILE A 214 -6.78 -5.28 11.88
C ILE A 214 -5.25 -5.21 11.97
N VAL A 215 -4.57 -5.26 10.83
CA VAL A 215 -3.14 -4.97 10.70
C VAL A 215 -3.00 -3.63 9.98
N LEU A 216 -2.52 -2.61 10.69
CA LEU A 216 -2.17 -1.32 10.13
C LEU A 216 -0.70 -1.35 9.68
N GLN A 217 -0.45 -0.99 8.44
CA GLN A 217 0.89 -1.02 7.85
C GLN A 217 1.46 0.39 7.68
N SER A 218 2.77 0.56 7.93
CA SER A 218 3.51 1.69 7.36
C SER A 218 3.85 1.41 5.88
N ALA A 219 4.58 2.31 5.21
CA ALA A 219 5.00 2.13 3.83
C ALA A 219 6.52 1.95 3.73
N PRO A 220 7.03 1.21 2.72
CA PRO A 220 8.46 1.14 2.43
C PRO A 220 9.02 2.44 1.86
N SER A 221 10.31 2.67 2.07
CA SER A 221 11.04 3.68 1.32
C SER A 221 11.45 3.15 -0.06
N PRO A 222 11.03 3.78 -1.18
CA PRO A 222 11.30 3.28 -2.54
C PRO A 222 12.66 3.73 -3.08
N ILE A 223 13.37 4.61 -2.37
CA ILE A 223 14.69 5.13 -2.72
C ILE A 223 15.71 4.86 -1.60
N PRO A 224 16.98 4.59 -1.94
CA PRO A 224 18.00 4.28 -0.96
C PRO A 224 18.58 5.58 -0.38
N ARG A 225 19.42 5.44 0.66
CA ARG A 225 20.30 6.54 1.07
C ARG A 225 21.22 6.95 -0.08
N SER A 226 21.72 8.17 -0.03
CA SER A 226 22.68 8.68 -1.01
C SER A 226 23.95 7.84 -1.09
N SER A 227 24.44 7.33 0.05
CA SER A 227 25.60 6.44 0.16
C SER A 227 25.37 5.06 -0.48
N GLU A 228 24.11 4.66 -0.64
CA GLU A 228 23.65 3.39 -1.20
C GLU A 228 23.18 3.51 -2.65
N ASN A 229 23.13 4.74 -3.20
CA ASN A 229 22.72 5.01 -4.57
C ASN A 229 23.84 4.67 -5.57
N ARG A 230 23.50 3.89 -6.60
CA ARG A 230 24.39 3.43 -7.68
C ARG A 230 24.93 4.58 -8.52
N TYR A 231 24.19 5.68 -8.61
CA TYR A 231 24.54 6.82 -9.45
C TYR A 231 24.92 8.04 -8.60
N PRO A 232 26.01 8.75 -8.93
CA PRO A 232 26.33 10.01 -8.27
C PRO A 232 25.24 11.06 -8.57
N GLN A 233 25.10 12.04 -7.68
CA GLN A 233 24.18 13.18 -7.92
C GLN A 233 24.71 14.16 -8.98
N SER A 234 25.99 14.05 -9.36
CA SER A 234 26.58 14.87 -10.42
C SER A 234 26.18 14.33 -11.79
N GLY A 235 25.75 15.22 -12.68
CA GLY A 235 25.35 14.86 -14.04
C GLY A 235 23.94 14.25 -14.10
N TRP A 236 23.67 13.55 -15.21
CA TRP A 236 22.30 13.17 -15.57
C TRP A 236 21.95 11.71 -15.35
N THR A 237 22.88 10.88 -14.84
CA THR A 237 22.68 9.42 -14.79
C THR A 237 21.51 8.99 -13.90
N ARG A 238 21.20 9.74 -12.84
CA ARG A 238 20.00 9.52 -12.01
C ARG A 238 18.70 9.71 -12.80
N VAL A 239 18.68 10.59 -13.80
CA VAL A 239 17.54 10.85 -14.67
C VAL A 239 17.54 9.86 -15.85
N THR A 240 18.62 9.85 -16.63
CA THR A 240 18.65 9.18 -17.95
C THR A 240 18.76 7.67 -17.89
N TYR A 241 19.30 7.13 -16.79
CA TYR A 241 19.48 5.69 -16.63
C TYR A 241 18.80 5.15 -15.37
N GLY A 242 18.90 5.85 -14.24
CA GLY A 242 18.43 5.34 -12.96
C GLY A 242 16.93 5.50 -12.71
N GLY A 243 16.32 6.57 -13.23
CA GLY A 243 14.95 6.94 -12.89
C GLY A 243 14.76 7.27 -11.40
N CYS A 244 15.78 7.89 -10.78
CA CYS A 244 15.78 8.31 -9.37
C CYS A 244 16.33 9.74 -9.23
N PRO A 245 15.74 10.75 -9.87
CA PRO A 245 16.29 12.10 -9.90
C PRO A 245 16.05 12.85 -8.58
N PHE A 246 16.78 12.46 -7.54
CA PHE A 246 16.76 13.10 -6.24
C PHE A 246 18.17 13.50 -5.86
N TRP A 247 18.33 14.63 -5.19
CA TRP A 247 19.63 14.98 -4.63
C TRP A 247 19.98 14.09 -3.44
N ASN A 248 21.25 14.04 -3.06
CA ASN A 248 21.68 13.23 -1.92
C ASN A 248 20.93 13.61 -0.64
N LYS A 249 20.80 14.92 -0.35
CA LYS A 249 20.08 15.39 0.83
C LYS A 249 18.60 15.01 0.81
N ASP A 250 17.96 15.06 -0.36
CA ASP A 250 16.54 14.70 -0.49
C ASP A 250 16.34 13.18 -0.31
N ALA A 251 17.24 12.37 -0.87
CA ALA A 251 17.21 10.92 -0.68
C ALA A 251 17.48 10.52 0.78
N ASP A 252 18.47 11.15 1.42
CA ASP A 252 18.80 10.91 2.84
C ASP A 252 17.65 11.38 3.74
N TRP A 253 17.03 12.53 3.46
CA TRP A 253 15.84 12.99 4.17
C TRP A 253 14.66 12.03 4.03
N ALA A 254 14.36 11.60 2.80
CA ALA A 254 13.28 10.68 2.54
C ALA A 254 13.47 9.36 3.32
N ARG A 255 14.71 8.84 3.33
CA ARG A 255 15.02 7.56 3.96
C ARG A 255 15.17 7.63 5.48
N ASP A 256 15.86 8.63 6.00
CA ASP A 256 16.27 8.68 7.41
C ASP A 256 15.41 9.62 8.27
N THR A 257 14.57 10.47 7.64
CA THR A 257 13.69 11.39 8.36
C THR A 257 12.22 11.13 8.07
N PHE A 258 11.80 11.30 6.81
CA PHE A 258 10.38 11.22 6.44
C PHE A 258 9.78 9.82 6.68
N THR A 259 10.40 8.77 6.11
CA THR A 259 9.88 7.40 6.23
C THR A 259 9.78 6.95 7.71
N PRO A 260 10.82 7.15 8.55
CA PRO A 260 10.73 6.84 9.98
C PRO A 260 9.69 7.68 10.73
N GLN A 261 9.57 8.97 10.40
CA GLN A 261 8.53 9.83 10.99
C GLN A 261 7.14 9.29 10.67
N PHE A 262 6.84 9.00 9.40
CA PHE A 262 5.56 8.45 8.98
C PHE A 262 5.27 7.12 9.68
N SER A 263 6.23 6.18 9.66
CA SER A 263 6.09 4.88 10.32
C SER A 263 5.80 5.02 11.82
N ALA A 264 6.52 5.91 12.52
CA ALA A 264 6.30 6.17 13.94
C ALA A 264 4.90 6.74 14.23
N ARG A 265 4.39 7.61 13.35
CA ARG A 265 3.06 8.21 13.48
C ARG A 265 1.95 7.19 13.23
N VAL A 266 2.09 6.33 12.20
CA VAL A 266 1.17 5.21 11.95
C VAL A 266 1.19 4.21 13.11
N LYS A 267 2.37 3.88 13.65
CA LYS A 267 2.51 3.04 14.84
C LYS A 267 1.80 3.61 16.06
N ALA A 268 1.87 4.93 16.26
CA ALA A 268 1.18 5.60 17.35
C ALA A 268 -0.36 5.47 17.20
N VAL A 269 -0.88 5.58 15.97
CA VAL A 269 -2.30 5.32 15.68
C VAL A 269 -2.65 3.86 15.95
N ALA A 270 -1.84 2.90 15.49
CA ALA A 270 -2.08 1.48 15.76
C ALA A 270 -2.16 1.19 17.26
N LYS A 271 -1.26 1.77 18.05
CA LYS A 271 -1.26 1.67 19.52
C LYS A 271 -2.51 2.29 20.13
N ALA A 272 -2.86 3.51 19.73
CA ALA A 272 -4.03 4.23 20.25
C ALA A 272 -5.34 3.49 19.95
N GLU A 273 -5.45 2.94 18.75
CA GLU A 273 -6.61 2.16 18.32
C GLU A 273 -6.51 0.69 18.70
N GLN A 274 -5.45 0.23 19.38
CA GLN A 274 -5.27 -1.18 19.78
C GLN A 274 -5.40 -2.17 18.60
N VAL A 275 -4.79 -1.84 17.47
CA VAL A 275 -4.66 -2.74 16.32
C VAL A 275 -3.21 -3.16 16.14
N GLN A 276 -2.99 -4.24 15.40
CA GLN A 276 -1.64 -4.72 15.16
C GLN A 276 -0.91 -3.79 14.19
N PHE A 277 0.39 -3.57 14.41
CA PHE A 277 1.23 -2.76 13.53
C PHE A 277 2.26 -3.62 12.79
N LEU A 278 2.35 -3.40 11.48
CA LEU A 278 3.41 -3.93 10.62
C LEU A 278 4.25 -2.79 10.04
N ASP A 279 5.49 -2.69 10.48
CA ASP A 279 6.44 -1.72 9.95
C ASP A 279 7.10 -2.23 8.67
N LEU A 280 6.94 -1.49 7.59
CA LEU A 280 7.47 -1.79 6.26
C LEU A 280 8.60 -0.85 5.84
N GLN A 281 9.00 0.14 6.67
CA GLN A 281 9.95 1.18 6.26
C GLN A 281 11.26 0.65 5.64
N ASP A 282 11.77 -0.47 6.17
CA ASP A 282 13.03 -1.09 5.75
C ASP A 282 12.86 -2.31 4.86
N MET A 283 11.65 -2.71 4.50
CA MET A 283 11.44 -3.96 3.77
C MET A 283 12.14 -3.97 2.40
N LEU A 284 12.37 -2.78 1.82
CA LEU A 284 13.08 -2.60 0.54
C LEU A 284 14.56 -2.26 0.72
N GLN A 285 15.15 -2.36 1.92
CA GLN A 285 16.58 -2.07 2.12
C GLN A 285 17.46 -2.85 1.14
N GLY A 286 18.25 -2.15 0.32
CA GLY A 286 19.09 -2.77 -0.71
C GLY A 286 18.32 -3.29 -1.94
N ARG A 287 17.05 -2.90 -2.10
CA ARG A 287 16.14 -3.28 -3.19
C ARG A 287 15.51 -2.07 -3.88
N GLU A 288 15.78 -0.87 -3.40
CA GLU A 288 15.20 0.39 -3.84
C GLU A 288 15.62 0.76 -5.27
N VAL A 289 14.92 1.73 -5.87
CA VAL A 289 15.30 2.31 -7.16
C VAL A 289 16.72 2.88 -7.07
N CYS A 290 17.60 2.50 -7.99
CA CYS A 290 19.01 2.90 -7.99
C CYS A 290 19.86 2.34 -6.85
N SER A 291 19.42 1.33 -6.10
CA SER A 291 20.27 0.72 -5.07
C SER A 291 21.53 0.06 -5.67
N LYS A 292 22.69 0.17 -5.00
CA LYS A 292 23.96 -0.45 -5.44
C LYS A 292 23.92 -1.98 -5.51
N THR A 293 23.02 -2.59 -4.75
CA THR A 293 22.87 -4.05 -4.62
C THR A 293 21.88 -4.66 -5.61
N THR A 294 21.22 -3.83 -6.41
CA THR A 294 20.30 -4.23 -7.48
C THR A 294 20.83 -3.79 -8.84
N ARG A 295 20.09 -4.13 -9.91
CA ARG A 295 20.32 -3.64 -11.27
C ARG A 295 19.04 -3.54 -12.09
N LEU A 296 19.19 -2.88 -13.24
CA LEU A 296 18.20 -2.86 -14.30
C LEU A 296 18.31 -4.11 -15.17
N ALA A 297 17.18 -4.59 -15.67
CA ALA A 297 17.13 -5.66 -16.67
C ALA A 297 17.60 -5.16 -18.04
N THR A 298 18.26 -6.03 -18.79
CA THR A 298 18.75 -5.81 -20.15
C THR A 298 18.40 -7.00 -21.03
N SER A 299 18.55 -6.89 -22.35
CA SER A 299 18.29 -7.99 -23.28
C SER A 299 19.15 -9.24 -23.03
N GLY A 300 20.38 -9.07 -22.54
CA GLY A 300 21.26 -10.19 -22.17
C GLY A 300 21.06 -10.70 -20.74
N GLN A 301 20.28 -9.98 -19.93
CA GLN A 301 20.09 -10.31 -18.53
C GLN A 301 18.72 -9.82 -18.04
N GLY A 302 17.75 -10.72 -18.09
CA GLY A 302 16.37 -10.46 -17.69
C GLY A 302 16.21 -10.17 -16.19
N PRO A 303 15.01 -9.77 -15.78
CA PRO A 303 14.72 -9.47 -14.39
C PRO A 303 14.79 -10.71 -13.50
N SER A 304 15.16 -10.50 -12.24
CA SER A 304 15.25 -11.56 -11.23
C SER A 304 14.87 -10.99 -9.86
N ALA A 305 14.15 -11.78 -9.08
CA ALA A 305 13.73 -11.38 -7.74
C ALA A 305 14.94 -11.10 -6.81
N GLU A 306 16.08 -11.75 -7.07
CA GLU A 306 17.31 -11.60 -6.28
C GLU A 306 18.17 -10.40 -6.68
N THR A 307 18.02 -9.85 -7.89
CA THR A 307 18.96 -8.84 -8.41
C THR A 307 18.29 -7.61 -9.02
N SER A 308 16.98 -7.63 -9.26
CA SER A 308 16.22 -6.48 -9.73
C SER A 308 15.86 -5.54 -8.58
N GLU A 309 15.64 -4.28 -8.94
CA GLU A 309 14.96 -3.31 -8.10
C GLU A 309 13.52 -3.77 -7.82
N TRP A 310 13.02 -3.52 -6.62
CA TRP A 310 11.70 -3.94 -6.15
C TRP A 310 10.68 -2.78 -6.10
N ALA A 311 11.12 -1.55 -6.36
CA ALA A 311 10.25 -0.42 -6.61
C ALA A 311 10.34 0.01 -8.08
N ARG A 312 9.26 0.56 -8.62
CA ARG A 312 9.25 1.12 -9.97
C ARG A 312 10.04 2.44 -9.97
N PHE A 313 10.91 2.63 -10.95
CA PHE A 313 11.61 3.91 -11.10
C PHE A 313 10.64 5.06 -11.45
N LEU A 314 11.13 6.30 -11.51
CA LEU A 314 10.35 7.41 -12.05
C LEU A 314 10.02 7.17 -13.52
N VAL A 315 8.74 7.17 -13.85
CA VAL A 315 8.26 7.08 -15.24
C VAL A 315 8.06 8.51 -15.77
N SER A 316 9.05 9.03 -16.50
CA SER A 316 8.92 10.29 -17.24
C SER A 316 8.52 10.01 -18.70
N GLY A 317 7.23 10.10 -19.02
CA GLY A 317 6.69 10.02 -20.39
C GLY A 317 5.89 8.74 -20.72
N VAL A 318 5.36 8.69 -21.96
CA VAL A 318 4.38 7.69 -22.42
C VAL A 318 4.95 6.31 -22.78
N MET A 319 6.26 6.10 -22.64
CA MET A 319 6.92 4.97 -23.30
C MET A 319 7.05 3.70 -22.44
N GLN A 320 6.93 3.76 -21.11
CA GLN A 320 7.09 2.59 -20.22
C GLN A 320 6.19 2.60 -18.98
N GLY A 321 4.87 2.52 -19.18
CA GLY A 321 3.88 2.50 -18.09
C GLY A 321 3.19 3.83 -17.89
N THR A 322 2.54 3.98 -16.74
CA THR A 322 1.87 5.23 -16.36
C THR A 322 2.70 5.98 -15.32
N PRO A 323 2.64 7.33 -15.28
CA PRO A 323 3.32 8.10 -14.23
C PRO A 323 2.93 7.69 -12.82
N GLN A 324 1.68 7.25 -12.63
CA GLN A 324 1.12 6.80 -11.36
C GLN A 324 1.95 5.65 -10.75
N GLU A 325 2.34 4.67 -11.56
CA GLU A 325 3.13 3.52 -11.12
C GLU A 325 4.52 3.88 -10.53
N SER A 326 5.00 5.12 -10.69
CA SER A 326 6.32 5.55 -10.21
C SER A 326 6.48 5.35 -8.71
N PHE A 327 7.64 4.81 -8.30
CA PHE A 327 8.03 4.55 -6.90
C PHE A 327 7.10 3.63 -6.12
N HIS A 328 6.17 2.94 -6.77
CA HIS A 328 5.36 1.92 -6.12
C HIS A 328 6.12 0.58 -6.02
N PRO A 329 5.76 -0.27 -5.04
CA PRO A 329 6.30 -1.63 -4.95
C PRO A 329 5.89 -2.42 -6.19
N ASN A 330 6.87 -2.91 -6.96
CA ASN A 330 6.64 -3.68 -8.18
C ASN A 330 6.30 -5.14 -7.88
N TYR A 331 6.17 -6.00 -8.89
CA TYR A 331 5.82 -7.41 -8.70
C TYR A 331 6.62 -8.11 -7.60
N TYR A 332 7.95 -7.93 -7.57
CA TYR A 332 8.80 -8.59 -6.58
C TYR A 332 8.55 -8.08 -5.17
N ALA A 333 8.36 -6.77 -4.98
CA ALA A 333 7.97 -6.23 -3.69
C ALA A 333 6.56 -6.68 -3.29
N GLN A 334 5.61 -6.77 -4.22
CA GLN A 334 4.26 -7.23 -3.92
C GLN A 334 4.26 -8.69 -3.42
N ARG A 335 5.09 -9.56 -4.03
CA ARG A 335 5.36 -10.91 -3.50
C ARG A 335 5.97 -10.89 -2.10
N ALA A 336 6.89 -9.94 -1.84
CA ALA A 336 7.52 -9.78 -0.54
C ALA A 336 6.52 -9.28 0.54
N LEU A 337 5.65 -8.34 0.18
CA LEU A 337 4.52 -7.89 1.00
C LEU A 337 3.61 -9.07 1.35
N GLY A 338 3.22 -9.90 0.37
CA GLY A 338 2.41 -11.10 0.60
C GLY A 338 3.07 -12.09 1.57
N ARG A 339 4.40 -12.22 1.53
CA ARG A 339 5.14 -12.99 2.53
C ARG A 339 5.09 -12.34 3.91
N CYS A 340 5.27 -11.02 4.01
CA CYS A 340 5.11 -10.29 5.27
C CYS A 340 3.72 -10.48 5.88
N LEU A 341 2.67 -10.41 5.05
CA LEU A 341 1.28 -10.66 5.46
C LEU A 341 1.10 -12.09 5.98
N THR A 342 1.63 -13.08 5.26
CA THR A 342 1.61 -14.49 5.69
C THR A 342 2.28 -14.66 7.05
N LEU A 343 3.43 -14.03 7.26
CA LEU A 343 4.18 -14.12 8.51
C LEU A 343 3.44 -13.46 9.68
N ILE A 344 2.89 -12.25 9.50
CA ILE A 344 2.18 -11.55 10.58
C ILE A 344 0.82 -12.19 10.84
N TYR A 345 0.19 -12.82 9.84
CA TYR A 345 -1.02 -13.60 10.06
C TYR A 345 -0.77 -14.74 11.07
N ALA A 346 0.40 -15.40 11.00
CA ALA A 346 0.80 -16.44 11.95
C ALA A 346 1.14 -15.92 13.36
N HIS A 347 1.26 -14.60 13.54
CA HIS A 347 1.53 -13.96 14.83
C HIS A 347 0.31 -13.11 15.24
N PRO A 348 -0.67 -13.67 15.97
CA PRO A 348 -1.93 -12.98 16.28
C PRO A 348 -1.76 -11.75 17.19
N THR A 349 -0.61 -11.62 17.86
CA THR A 349 -0.31 -10.54 18.79
C THR A 349 1.10 -9.99 18.56
N GLY A 350 1.35 -8.80 19.11
CA GLY A 350 2.62 -8.09 18.99
C GLY A 350 2.73 -7.29 17.69
N ASN A 351 3.66 -6.35 17.66
CA ASN A 351 3.94 -5.53 16.49
C ASN A 351 5.26 -5.97 15.88
N TYR A 352 5.36 -5.92 14.55
CA TYR A 352 6.54 -6.41 13.85
C TYR A 352 7.03 -5.44 12.77
N ALA A 353 8.32 -5.43 12.50
CA ALA A 353 8.89 -4.92 11.27
C ALA A 353 9.17 -6.08 10.32
N CYS A 354 8.78 -5.95 9.05
CA CYS A 354 9.14 -6.90 8.01
C CYS A 354 10.40 -6.43 7.28
N ARG A 355 11.36 -7.34 7.12
CA ARG A 355 12.65 -7.05 6.48
C ARG A 355 12.98 -8.10 5.44
N ASN A 356 13.73 -7.69 4.41
CA ASN A 356 14.27 -8.62 3.44
C ASN A 356 15.62 -9.17 3.88
N THR A 357 15.99 -10.32 3.31
CA THR A 357 17.35 -10.85 3.36
C THR A 357 18.08 -10.43 2.07
N PRO A 358 19.28 -9.83 2.16
CA PRO A 358 20.05 -9.42 0.99
C PRO A 358 20.25 -10.56 -0.02
N GLY A 359 20.04 -10.28 -1.30
CA GLY A 359 20.23 -11.26 -2.38
C GLY A 359 19.21 -12.41 -2.41
N ARG A 360 18.15 -12.39 -1.57
CA ARG A 360 17.05 -13.37 -1.61
C ARG A 360 15.78 -12.79 -2.23
N ASP A 361 14.98 -13.66 -2.83
CA ASP A 361 13.62 -13.33 -3.28
C ASP A 361 12.65 -13.12 -2.10
N ALA A 362 11.34 -13.07 -2.38
CA ALA A 362 10.29 -12.92 -1.37
C ALA A 362 10.29 -14.01 -0.29
N SER A 363 10.88 -15.19 -0.51
CA SER A 363 11.00 -16.22 0.54
C SER A 363 11.93 -15.80 1.68
N GLY A 364 12.85 -14.87 1.40
CA GLY A 364 13.79 -14.31 2.35
C GLY A 364 13.25 -13.19 3.24
N MET A 365 11.94 -12.90 3.19
CA MET A 365 11.33 -11.94 4.12
C MET A 365 11.18 -12.56 5.51
N TYR A 366 11.43 -11.77 6.55
CA TYR A 366 11.31 -12.18 7.95
C TYR A 366 10.76 -11.04 8.81
N LEU A 367 10.20 -11.41 9.98
CA LEU A 367 9.70 -10.46 10.97
C LEU A 367 10.71 -10.25 12.09
N THR A 368 10.76 -9.03 12.59
CA THR A 368 11.43 -8.66 13.85
C THR A 368 10.44 -7.91 14.74
N THR A 369 10.47 -8.12 16.04
CA THR A 369 9.56 -7.43 16.96
C THR A 369 9.85 -5.93 16.99
N VAL A 370 8.80 -5.10 17.03
CA VAL A 370 8.93 -3.66 17.31
C VAL A 370 8.20 -3.32 18.61
N SER A 371 8.88 -2.55 19.47
CA SER A 371 8.42 -2.18 20.82
C SER A 371 7.30 -1.17 20.84
#